data_AF-A0A6P8K059-F1
#
_entry.id   AF-A0A6P8K059-F1
#
_cell.length_a   1.000
_cell.length_b   1.000
_cell.length_c   1.000
_cell.angle_alpha   90.00
_cell.angle_beta   90.00
_cell.angle_gamma   90.00
#
_symmetry.space_group_name_H-M   'P 1'
#
loop_
_entity.id
_entity.type
_entity.pdbx_description
1 polymer ?
#
loop_
_entity_poly.entity_id
_entity_poly.type
_entity_poly.pdbx_seq_one_letter_code
_entity_poly.pdbx_strand_id
1 'polypeptide(L)'
;MASSFTDEESALSKNNRQKRKFPGTDSGPTGKKGRPSSDITANVKLPPHGYPLEHPFNKDGYRYILAEPDPHAPFRQEFDESSDWAGKPIPGWLYRTLVPHSVLLALHDRAPQLKISEDRLAVTGERGYCMVRATHSVNRGCWYFEVTIEEMPDGAATRLGWGREYGNLQAPLGYDKFGYSWRSRKGTKFTESHGKHYSEAYVEGDTLGFLIELPEEASLDYLPNTFKDRPLVKFKSHLYYEDKDKITETLKNLHILQGSRIEFFKNGQSQGVAFEDIYAGSYFPAISIHKSATVSVNFGPAFKYPEVLVEHKAKGMHDRVEELITEQCLADTLYLTEHDGRLRLDNMGL
;
A
#
# COMPACT_ATOMS: atom_id res chain seq x y z
N MET A 1 66.69 -16.90 -0.90
CA MET A 1 66.71 -15.44 -0.64
C MET A 1 65.25 -15.03 -0.48
N ALA A 2 64.65 -15.04 0.72
CA ALA A 2 64.90 -14.18 1.89
C ALA A 2 64.59 -12.69 1.63
N SER A 3 63.36 -12.28 2.00
CA SER A 3 63.00 -11.00 2.65
C SER A 3 61.48 -10.99 2.87
N SER A 4 60.93 -11.48 3.99
CA SER A 4 60.77 -10.86 5.32
C SER A 4 59.80 -9.67 5.39
N PHE A 5 58.60 -9.98 5.87
CA PHE A 5 57.63 -9.25 6.70
C PHE A 5 57.89 -7.78 7.10
N THR A 6 56.82 -6.99 7.02
CA THR A 6 56.40 -6.03 8.05
C THR A 6 54.87 -5.99 8.14
N ASP A 7 54.35 -6.33 9.31
CA ASP A 7 53.00 -6.02 9.79
C ASP A 7 52.84 -4.51 10.00
N GLU A 8 51.64 -3.97 9.78
CA GLU A 8 51.16 -2.84 10.59
C GLU A 8 49.62 -2.77 10.59
N GLU A 9 49.06 -2.80 11.80
CA GLU A 9 47.65 -2.65 12.13
C GLU A 9 47.08 -1.31 11.62
N SER A 10 45.92 -1.33 10.95
CA SER A 10 45.13 -0.10 10.75
C SER A 10 43.94 -0.06 11.70
N ALA A 11 44.12 0.73 12.76
CA ALA A 11 43.16 1.00 13.81
C ALA A 11 41.83 1.58 13.32
N LEU A 12 40.78 1.23 14.06
CA LEU A 12 39.43 1.81 14.00
C LEU A 12 39.45 3.35 14.07
N SER A 13 39.07 4.01 12.98
CA SER A 13 38.72 5.43 12.97
C SER A 13 37.20 5.60 13.09
N LYS A 14 36.76 5.97 14.29
CA LYS A 14 35.44 6.55 14.54
C LYS A 14 35.35 7.89 13.81
N ASN A 15 34.35 8.07 12.94
CA ASN A 15 33.99 9.42 12.49
C ASN A 15 32.47 9.66 12.40
N ASN A 16 32.00 10.37 13.42
CA ASN A 16 31.02 11.47 13.41
C ASN A 16 29.70 11.33 12.65
N ARG A 17 28.66 10.86 13.36
CA ARG A 17 27.27 11.28 13.14
C ARG A 17 27.12 12.77 13.50
N GLN A 18 26.97 13.64 12.50
CA GLN A 18 26.55 15.02 12.70
C GLN A 18 25.12 15.05 13.26
N LYS A 19 24.98 15.57 14.49
CA LYS A 19 23.70 15.99 15.06
C LYS A 19 23.13 17.15 14.24
N ARG A 20 21.97 16.97 13.61
CA ARG A 20 21.20 18.09 13.04
C ARG A 20 20.61 18.92 14.17
N LYS A 21 20.91 20.22 14.18
CA LYS A 21 20.35 21.25 15.08
C LYS A 21 18.90 21.57 14.68
N PHE A 22 18.01 21.65 15.66
CA PHE A 22 16.71 22.30 15.54
C PHE A 22 16.85 23.80 15.91
N PRO A 23 16.19 24.75 15.21
CA PRO A 23 16.20 26.17 15.61
C PRO A 23 15.26 26.45 16.80
N GLY A 24 15.76 27.20 17.79
CA GLY A 24 15.04 27.69 18.98
C GLY A 24 14.07 28.84 18.69
N THR A 25 12.94 28.94 19.41
CA THR A 25 12.68 29.67 20.68
C THR A 25 12.68 31.18 20.56
N ASP A 26 11.48 31.77 20.62
CA ASP A 26 11.24 33.13 21.12
C ASP A 26 10.15 33.08 22.21
N SER A 27 10.31 33.95 23.21
CA SER A 27 9.73 33.85 24.56
C SER A 27 8.57 34.83 24.84
N GLY A 28 7.50 34.32 25.49
CA GLY A 28 6.67 35.00 26.51
C GLY A 28 5.19 35.30 26.15
N PRO A 29 4.24 35.45 27.11
CA PRO A 29 4.34 35.32 28.58
C PRO A 29 3.30 34.39 29.27
N THR A 30 3.69 33.95 30.46
CA THR A 30 2.98 33.49 31.67
C THR A 30 1.46 33.25 31.71
N GLY A 31 1.09 32.03 32.14
CA GLY A 31 0.10 31.84 33.21
C GLY A 31 -1.24 31.19 32.83
N LYS A 32 -1.34 29.86 33.00
CA LYS A 32 -2.50 29.17 33.60
C LYS A 32 -2.17 27.68 33.84
N LYS A 33 -2.51 27.23 35.05
CA LYS A 33 -2.41 25.88 35.64
C LYS A 33 -2.21 24.74 34.63
N GLY A 34 -1.08 24.04 34.78
CA GLY A 34 -0.76 22.84 34.02
C GLY A 34 -1.84 21.77 34.18
N ARG A 35 -2.46 21.39 33.06
CA ARG A 35 -3.01 20.05 32.88
C ARG A 35 -1.81 19.11 32.68
N PRO A 36 -1.80 17.92 33.30
CA PRO A 36 -0.83 16.90 32.91
C PRO A 36 -1.07 16.57 31.43
N SER A 37 0.00 16.57 30.65
CA SER A 37 0.04 16.15 29.25
C SER A 37 -0.30 14.65 29.16
N SER A 38 -1.60 14.32 29.13
CA SER A 38 -2.12 12.96 28.87
C SER A 38 -2.35 12.69 27.38
N ASP A 39 -1.84 13.52 26.48
CA ASP A 39 -2.09 13.44 25.02
C ASP A 39 -1.15 12.48 24.26
N ILE A 40 -0.54 11.51 24.95
CA ILE A 40 0.25 10.46 24.27
C ILE A 40 -0.64 9.34 23.73
N THR A 41 -1.89 9.22 24.22
CA THR A 41 -2.68 7.99 24.04
C THR A 41 -4.16 8.19 23.71
N ALA A 42 -4.55 9.38 23.24
CA ALA A 42 -5.93 9.56 22.75
C ALA A 42 -6.01 9.06 21.30
N ASN A 43 -6.90 8.09 21.04
CA ASN A 43 -7.33 7.69 19.70
C ASN A 43 -7.59 8.93 18.84
N VAL A 44 -6.59 9.35 18.04
CA VAL A 44 -6.74 10.49 17.15
C VAL A 44 -7.71 10.03 16.08
N LYS A 45 -8.95 10.52 16.18
CA LYS A 45 -9.99 10.17 15.23
C LYS A 45 -9.52 10.53 13.83
N LEU A 46 -9.54 9.55 12.95
CA LEU A 46 -9.28 9.78 11.54
C LEU A 46 -10.32 10.75 10.98
N PRO A 47 -9.96 11.56 9.98
CA PRO A 47 -10.93 12.31 9.20
C PRO A 47 -12.03 11.39 8.64
N PRO A 48 -13.21 11.93 8.29
CA PRO A 48 -14.31 11.14 7.73
C PRO A 48 -13.92 10.29 6.51
N HIS A 49 -12.92 10.72 5.73
CA HIS A 49 -12.37 10.01 4.59
C HIS A 49 -11.38 8.88 4.96
N GLY A 50 -11.22 8.55 6.25
CA GLY A 50 -10.55 7.34 6.73
C GLY A 50 -9.03 7.29 6.59
N TYR A 51 -8.34 8.43 6.40
CA TYR A 51 -6.87 8.48 6.34
C TYR A 51 -6.36 9.89 6.69
N PRO A 52 -5.14 10.09 7.19
CA PRO A 52 -4.62 11.44 7.43
C PRO A 52 -4.33 12.21 6.12
N LEU A 53 -4.82 13.44 5.99
CA LEU A 53 -4.56 14.30 4.81
C LEU A 53 -3.07 14.55 4.62
N GLU A 54 -2.36 14.78 5.72
CA GLU A 54 -0.91 14.88 5.75
C GLU A 54 -0.32 13.61 6.33
N HIS A 55 0.45 12.92 5.52
CA HIS A 55 1.07 11.65 5.83
C HIS A 55 2.48 11.62 5.21
N PRO A 56 3.40 10.81 5.78
CA PRO A 56 4.68 10.57 5.16
C PRO A 56 4.49 9.79 3.85
N PHE A 57 5.08 10.28 2.76
CA PHE A 57 5.13 9.54 1.49
C PHE A 57 6.29 8.55 1.50
N ASN A 58 6.10 7.41 0.85
CA ASN A 58 7.15 6.42 0.62
C ASN A 58 8.33 7.09 -0.11
N LYS A 59 9.51 7.05 0.48
CA LYS A 59 10.73 7.66 -0.07
C LYS A 59 11.98 6.96 0.43
N ASP A 60 13.09 7.17 -0.27
CA ASP A 60 14.44 6.70 0.15
C ASP A 60 14.49 5.18 0.45
N GLY A 61 13.60 4.39 -0.18
CA GLY A 61 13.48 2.95 0.04
C GLY A 61 12.78 2.56 1.35
N TYR A 62 11.94 3.45 1.89
CA TYR A 62 11.09 3.18 3.05
C TYR A 62 9.62 3.40 2.74
N ARG A 63 8.79 2.57 3.37
CA ARG A 63 7.34 2.65 3.35
C ARG A 63 6.81 2.99 4.74
N TYR A 64 5.73 3.75 4.74
CA TYR A 64 5.06 4.18 5.96
C TYR A 64 3.66 3.61 6.00
N ILE A 65 3.44 2.68 6.93
CA ILE A 65 2.17 1.96 7.09
C ILE A 65 1.44 2.56 8.28
N LEU A 66 0.26 3.14 8.07
CA LEU A 66 -0.52 3.76 9.14
C LEU A 66 -0.88 2.72 10.20
N ALA A 67 -0.54 3.03 11.44
CA ALA A 67 -0.74 2.16 12.59
C ALA A 67 -1.84 2.71 13.51
N GLU A 68 -2.62 1.81 14.08
CA GLU A 68 -3.58 2.11 15.14
C GLU A 68 -3.26 1.29 16.40
N PRO A 69 -3.67 1.77 17.59
CA PRO A 69 -3.40 1.04 18.81
C PRO A 69 -4.07 -0.33 18.79
N ASP A 70 -3.35 -1.40 19.14
CA ASP A 70 -3.90 -2.75 19.20
C ASP A 70 -4.57 -2.98 20.56
N PRO A 71 -5.89 -3.24 20.61
CA PRO A 71 -6.59 -3.49 21.87
C PRO A 71 -6.24 -4.83 22.52
N HIS A 72 -5.68 -5.79 21.77
CA HIS A 72 -5.35 -7.13 22.27
C HIS A 72 -3.86 -7.29 22.62
N ALA A 73 -3.05 -6.25 22.39
CA ALA A 73 -1.64 -6.32 22.70
C ALA A 73 -1.41 -6.45 24.23
N PRO A 74 -0.50 -7.34 24.66
CA PRO A 74 -0.17 -7.49 26.08
C PRO A 74 0.48 -6.21 26.61
N PHE A 75 0.28 -5.94 27.90
CA PHE A 75 0.81 -4.76 28.60
C PHE A 75 0.32 -3.40 28.06
N ARG A 76 -0.73 -3.40 27.24
CA ARG A 76 -1.29 -2.16 26.67
C ARG A 76 -1.78 -1.19 27.73
N GLN A 77 -2.55 -1.68 28.70
CA GLN A 77 -3.05 -0.85 29.79
C GLN A 77 -1.90 -0.27 30.63
N GLU A 78 -0.89 -1.08 30.94
CA GLU A 78 0.29 -0.65 31.69
C GLU A 78 1.09 0.43 30.95
N PHE A 79 1.22 0.30 29.63
CA PHE A 79 1.85 1.33 28.79
C PHE A 79 1.06 2.64 28.80
N ASP A 80 -0.27 2.56 28.67
CA ASP A 80 -1.15 3.73 28.63
C ASP A 80 -1.20 4.49 29.97
N GLU A 81 -1.09 3.78 31.10
CA GLU A 81 -1.14 4.35 32.46
C GLU A 81 0.22 4.85 32.97
N SER A 82 1.33 4.38 32.40
CA SER A 82 2.68 4.69 32.89
C SER A 82 3.25 5.98 32.30
N SER A 83 3.50 6.97 33.16
CA SER A 83 4.20 8.21 32.80
C SER A 83 5.66 7.99 32.37
N ASP A 84 6.26 6.86 32.72
CA ASP A 84 7.68 6.56 32.50
C ASP A 84 8.01 6.24 31.03
N TRP A 85 6.98 6.17 30.17
CA TRP A 85 7.09 5.94 28.73
C TRP A 85 7.19 7.22 27.90
N ALA A 86 7.05 8.38 28.54
CA ALA A 86 7.19 9.66 27.87
C ALA A 86 8.60 9.81 27.24
N GLY A 87 8.66 9.91 25.91
CA GLY A 87 9.89 10.11 25.16
C GLY A 87 10.72 8.84 24.87
N LYS A 88 10.27 7.66 25.30
CA LYS A 88 10.88 6.38 24.93
C LYS A 88 10.34 5.88 23.56
N PRO A 89 11.09 5.04 22.83
CA PRO A 89 10.57 4.36 21.65
C PRO A 89 9.33 3.56 21.99
N ILE A 90 8.29 3.69 21.18
CA ILE A 90 7.03 2.95 21.34
C ILE A 90 7.23 1.54 20.78
N PRO A 91 6.97 0.48 21.58
CA PRO A 91 7.02 -0.88 21.10
C PRO A 91 6.02 -1.14 19.96
N GLY A 92 6.50 -1.71 18.84
CA GLY A 92 5.67 -1.97 17.66
C GLY A 92 4.48 -2.88 17.94
N TRP A 93 4.68 -3.93 18.75
CA TRP A 93 3.63 -4.93 19.04
C TRP A 93 2.40 -4.38 19.78
N LEU A 94 2.48 -3.18 20.37
CA LEU A 94 1.35 -2.48 21.00
C LEU A 94 0.37 -1.88 19.98
N TYR A 95 0.75 -1.89 18.70
CA TYR A 95 -0.01 -1.34 17.59
C TYR A 95 -0.28 -2.43 16.55
N ARG A 96 -1.12 -2.11 15.58
CA ARG A 96 -1.42 -2.94 14.41
C ARG A 96 -1.64 -2.04 13.19
N THR A 97 -1.55 -2.62 11.99
CA THR A 97 -1.85 -1.90 10.76
C THR A 97 -3.32 -1.48 10.74
N LEU A 98 -3.60 -0.23 10.36
CA LEU A 98 -4.97 0.19 10.08
C LEU A 98 -5.47 -0.46 8.80
N VAL A 99 -6.53 -1.27 8.89
CA VAL A 99 -7.23 -1.84 7.73
C VAL A 99 -8.48 -1.01 7.44
N PRO A 100 -8.60 -0.34 6.27
CA PRO A 100 -9.78 0.46 5.97
C PRO A 100 -11.04 -0.40 5.83
N HIS A 101 -12.19 0.07 6.35
CA HIS A 101 -13.49 -0.62 6.27
C HIS A 101 -14.16 -0.55 4.88
N SER A 102 -13.45 -0.09 3.85
CA SER A 102 -13.95 0.02 2.49
C SER A 102 -12.77 0.04 1.54
N VAL A 103 -12.96 -0.52 0.34
CA VAL A 103 -11.97 -0.40 -0.73
C VAL A 103 -12.09 0.99 -1.35
N LEU A 104 -11.02 1.77 -1.23
CA LEU A 104 -10.89 3.13 -1.75
C LEU A 104 -9.57 3.29 -2.49
N LEU A 105 -9.42 4.38 -3.26
CA LEU A 105 -8.11 4.81 -3.75
C LEU A 105 -7.22 5.26 -2.58
N ALA A 106 -6.01 4.71 -2.49
CA ALA A 106 -5.11 4.95 -1.37
C ALA A 106 -4.49 6.34 -1.44
N LEU A 107 -4.61 7.13 -0.35
CA LEU A 107 -4.02 8.47 -0.29
C LEU A 107 -2.49 8.44 -0.18
N HIS A 108 -1.95 7.41 0.48
CA HIS A 108 -0.52 7.21 0.70
C HIS A 108 0.19 6.51 -0.45
N ASP A 109 -0.56 5.77 -1.28
CA ASP A 109 -0.01 4.94 -2.36
C ASP A 109 -0.38 5.49 -3.73
N ARG A 110 -0.01 6.76 -3.92
CA ARG A 110 -0.27 7.54 -5.13
C ARG A 110 0.85 8.51 -5.45
N ALA A 111 0.94 8.88 -6.71
CA ALA A 111 1.72 10.02 -7.13
C ALA A 111 1.13 11.34 -6.55
N PRO A 112 1.95 12.25 -5.98
CA PRO A 112 1.46 13.49 -5.35
C PRO A 112 0.64 14.39 -6.28
N GLN A 113 0.93 14.37 -7.58
CA GLN A 113 0.26 15.17 -8.61
C GLN A 113 -1.15 14.69 -9.00
N LEU A 114 -1.56 13.49 -8.58
CA LEU A 114 -2.93 13.02 -8.82
C LEU A 114 -3.90 13.72 -7.88
N LYS A 115 -5.06 14.12 -8.40
CA LYS A 115 -6.15 14.67 -7.61
C LYS A 115 -7.19 13.57 -7.39
N ILE A 116 -7.43 13.22 -6.14
CA ILE A 116 -8.43 12.23 -5.75
C ILE A 116 -9.66 12.97 -5.24
N SER A 117 -10.86 12.52 -5.61
CA SER A 117 -12.13 13.05 -5.11
C SER A 117 -12.27 12.87 -3.59
N GLU A 118 -13.18 13.63 -2.97
CA GLU A 118 -13.38 13.57 -1.51
C GLU A 118 -13.83 12.18 -1.02
N ASP A 119 -14.67 11.49 -1.81
CA ASP A 119 -15.12 10.13 -1.55
C ASP A 119 -14.07 9.06 -1.87
N ARG A 120 -12.93 9.45 -2.46
CA ARG A 120 -11.81 8.58 -2.85
C ARG A 120 -12.17 7.48 -3.85
N LEU A 121 -13.20 7.73 -4.66
CA LEU A 121 -13.65 6.82 -5.73
C LEU A 121 -13.43 7.39 -7.14
N ALA A 122 -12.87 8.58 -7.28
CA ALA A 122 -12.44 9.13 -8.56
C ALA A 122 -11.04 9.73 -8.49
N VAL A 123 -10.37 9.75 -9.63
CA VAL A 123 -9.03 10.32 -9.75
C VAL A 123 -8.85 11.04 -11.09
N THR A 124 -8.25 12.22 -11.02
CA THR A 124 -7.96 13.09 -12.15
C THR A 124 -6.45 13.32 -12.26
N GLY A 125 -5.93 13.18 -13.48
CA GLY A 125 -4.53 13.49 -13.80
C GLY A 125 -4.32 14.97 -14.14
N GLU A 126 -3.09 15.34 -14.46
CA GLU A 126 -2.77 16.72 -14.88
C GLU A 126 -1.73 16.75 -16.02
N ARG A 127 -0.57 16.13 -15.83
CA ARG A 127 0.58 16.22 -16.76
C ARG A 127 0.96 14.88 -17.37
N GLY A 128 2.15 14.37 -17.03
CA GLY A 128 2.62 13.07 -17.48
C GLY A 128 1.85 11.92 -16.84
N TYR A 129 2.23 10.70 -17.23
CA TYR A 129 1.71 9.51 -16.57
C TYR A 129 2.07 9.49 -15.10
N CYS A 130 1.10 9.12 -14.28
CA CYS A 130 1.26 8.86 -12.86
C CYS A 130 0.17 7.90 -12.39
N MET A 131 0.35 7.29 -11.22
CA MET A 131 -0.45 6.15 -10.79
C MET A 131 -0.94 6.30 -9.34
N VAL A 132 -2.10 5.70 -9.08
CA VAL A 132 -2.64 5.42 -7.75
C VAL A 132 -3.04 3.94 -7.68
N ARG A 133 -2.87 3.33 -6.51
CA ARG A 133 -3.39 2.00 -6.19
C ARG A 133 -4.57 2.08 -5.23
N ALA A 134 -5.42 1.07 -5.24
CA ALA A 134 -6.43 0.90 -4.21
C ALA A 134 -5.79 0.52 -2.86
N THR A 135 -6.59 0.64 -1.80
CA THR A 135 -6.22 0.31 -0.41
C THR A 135 -6.06 -1.19 -0.15
N HIS A 136 -6.72 -2.04 -0.93
CA HIS A 136 -6.75 -3.48 -0.74
C HIS A 136 -6.12 -4.20 -1.92
N SER A 137 -5.41 -5.30 -1.62
CA SER A 137 -4.89 -6.23 -2.62
C SER A 137 -5.50 -7.62 -2.49
N VAL A 138 -5.34 -8.38 -3.56
CA VAL A 138 -5.74 -9.78 -3.69
C VAL A 138 -4.50 -10.60 -4.05
N ASN A 139 -4.38 -11.79 -3.45
CA ASN A 139 -3.23 -12.67 -3.64
C ASN A 139 -3.62 -14.11 -4.03
N ARG A 140 -4.93 -14.41 -4.06
CA ARG A 140 -5.52 -15.69 -4.45
C ARG A 140 -7.01 -15.52 -4.78
N GLY A 141 -7.59 -16.46 -5.51
CA GLY A 141 -9.00 -16.46 -5.91
C GLY A 141 -9.28 -15.62 -7.16
N CYS A 142 -10.57 -15.41 -7.46
CA CYS A 142 -11.06 -14.69 -8.63
C CYS A 142 -11.75 -13.39 -8.19
N TRP A 143 -11.28 -12.25 -8.70
CA TRP A 143 -11.67 -10.91 -8.22
C TRP A 143 -11.96 -9.94 -9.34
N TYR A 144 -12.90 -9.03 -9.09
CA TYR A 144 -13.41 -8.09 -10.09
C TYR A 144 -13.60 -6.67 -9.53
N PHE A 145 -13.31 -5.66 -10.35
CA PHE A 145 -13.72 -4.28 -10.14
C PHE A 145 -14.03 -3.59 -11.47
N GLU A 146 -14.74 -2.46 -11.42
CA GLU A 146 -15.07 -1.64 -12.58
C GLU A 146 -14.43 -0.26 -12.50
N VAL A 147 -14.15 0.32 -13.67
CA VAL A 147 -13.71 1.72 -13.83
C VAL A 147 -14.54 2.36 -14.92
N THR A 148 -15.11 3.54 -14.67
CA THR A 148 -15.78 4.34 -15.70
C THR A 148 -14.88 5.49 -16.13
N ILE A 149 -14.77 5.71 -17.44
CA ILE A 149 -14.08 6.86 -18.00
C ILE A 149 -15.02 8.05 -17.98
N GLU A 150 -14.85 8.95 -17.01
CA GLU A 150 -15.71 10.12 -16.83
C GLU A 150 -15.39 11.22 -17.83
N GLU A 151 -14.11 11.54 -17.97
CA GLU A 151 -13.62 12.56 -18.91
C GLU A 151 -12.33 12.08 -19.56
N MET A 152 -12.24 12.18 -20.89
CA MET A 152 -11.00 11.89 -21.61
C MET A 152 -10.75 12.89 -22.74
N PRO A 153 -10.24 14.09 -22.40
CA PRO A 153 -9.92 15.12 -23.38
C PRO A 153 -8.86 14.68 -24.41
N ASP A 154 -8.79 15.41 -25.52
CA ASP A 154 -7.86 15.10 -26.60
C ASP A 154 -6.40 15.00 -26.14
N GLY A 155 -5.78 13.86 -26.47
CA GLY A 155 -4.41 13.54 -26.09
C GLY A 155 -4.22 13.11 -24.63
N ALA A 156 -5.27 13.08 -23.81
CA ALA A 156 -5.30 12.34 -22.56
C ALA A 156 -5.37 10.84 -22.84
N ALA A 157 -4.90 10.04 -21.88
CA ALA A 157 -4.96 8.59 -21.99
C ALA A 157 -4.92 7.96 -20.61
N THR A 158 -5.46 6.76 -20.49
CA THR A 158 -5.40 5.98 -19.25
C THR A 158 -4.70 4.65 -19.51
N ARG A 159 -4.09 4.12 -18.45
CA ARG A 159 -3.68 2.73 -18.34
C ARG A 159 -4.24 2.17 -17.04
N LEU A 160 -5.15 1.22 -17.18
CA LEU A 160 -5.97 0.69 -16.08
C LEU A 160 -5.71 -0.81 -15.94
N GLY A 161 -5.71 -1.34 -14.73
CA GLY A 161 -5.54 -2.77 -14.51
C GLY A 161 -5.05 -3.10 -13.11
N TRP A 162 -4.08 -4.01 -13.04
CA TRP A 162 -3.57 -4.57 -11.78
C TRP A 162 -2.10 -4.19 -11.59
N GLY A 163 -1.77 -3.69 -10.41
CA GLY A 163 -0.42 -3.28 -10.03
C GLY A 163 0.00 -3.89 -8.70
N ARG A 164 1.30 -4.12 -8.52
CA ARG A 164 1.90 -4.63 -7.28
C ARG A 164 2.54 -3.50 -6.50
N GLU A 165 2.87 -3.80 -5.24
CA GLU A 165 3.35 -2.84 -4.23
C GLU A 165 4.56 -1.98 -4.66
N TYR A 166 5.49 -2.56 -5.43
CA TYR A 166 6.72 -1.89 -5.90
C TYR A 166 6.61 -1.27 -7.29
N GLY A 167 5.42 -1.25 -7.89
CA GLY A 167 5.20 -0.54 -9.15
C GLY A 167 5.48 0.95 -9.00
N ASN A 168 6.28 1.53 -9.91
CA ASN A 168 6.66 2.94 -9.83
C ASN A 168 5.45 3.85 -10.06
N LEU A 169 5.03 4.57 -9.01
CA LEU A 169 3.85 5.45 -9.04
C LEU A 169 4.02 6.66 -9.98
N GLN A 170 5.24 7.03 -10.34
CA GLN A 170 5.54 8.11 -11.29
C GLN A 170 5.60 7.61 -12.75
N ALA A 171 5.40 6.31 -12.97
CA ALA A 171 5.42 5.68 -14.29
C ALA A 171 4.01 5.23 -14.71
N PRO A 172 3.77 5.04 -16.02
CA PRO A 172 2.54 4.39 -16.47
C PRO A 172 2.43 2.96 -15.95
N LEU A 173 1.21 2.50 -15.65
CA LEU A 173 0.98 1.09 -15.31
C LEU A 173 1.47 0.19 -16.45
N GLY A 174 2.12 -0.92 -16.09
CA GLY A 174 2.80 -1.82 -17.03
C GLY A 174 4.13 -1.29 -17.58
N TYR A 175 4.76 -0.30 -16.95
CA TYR A 175 6.13 0.13 -17.23
C TYR A 175 7.17 -0.92 -16.80
N ASP A 176 6.98 -1.51 -15.63
CA ASP A 176 7.86 -2.49 -14.99
C ASP A 176 7.20 -3.88 -14.93
N LYS A 177 7.85 -4.82 -14.22
CA LYS A 177 7.36 -6.19 -13.97
C LYS A 177 6.19 -6.25 -12.98
N PHE A 178 5.86 -5.12 -12.35
CA PHE A 178 4.92 -5.03 -11.26
C PHE A 178 3.53 -4.56 -11.72
N GLY A 179 3.27 -4.48 -13.02
CA GLY A 179 1.99 -4.01 -13.53
C GLY A 179 1.55 -4.67 -14.83
N TYR A 180 0.23 -4.84 -14.94
CA TYR A 180 -0.47 -5.33 -16.11
C TYR A 180 -1.61 -4.37 -16.39
N SER A 181 -1.65 -3.80 -17.60
CA SER A 181 -2.61 -2.74 -17.90
C SER A 181 -3.19 -2.83 -19.29
N TRP A 182 -4.35 -2.19 -19.43
CA TRP A 182 -5.03 -1.90 -20.67
C TRP A 182 -4.98 -0.39 -20.92
N ARG A 183 -4.55 0.01 -22.12
CA ARG A 183 -4.43 1.41 -22.51
C ARG A 183 -5.63 1.83 -23.36
N SER A 184 -6.20 3.00 -23.04
CA SER A 184 -7.36 3.58 -23.77
C SER A 184 -7.08 3.71 -25.26
N ARG A 185 -5.92 4.28 -25.58
CA ARG A 185 -5.51 4.49 -26.97
C ARG A 185 -5.11 3.17 -27.64
N LYS A 186 -5.82 2.83 -28.73
CA LYS A 186 -5.61 1.62 -29.57
C LYS A 186 -5.87 0.28 -28.86
N GLY A 187 -6.50 0.28 -27.67
CA GLY A 187 -6.86 -0.94 -26.94
C GLY A 187 -5.70 -1.90 -26.71
N THR A 188 -4.52 -1.36 -26.37
CA THR A 188 -3.29 -2.17 -26.23
C THR A 188 -3.07 -2.59 -24.79
N LYS A 189 -2.67 -3.84 -24.58
CA LYS A 189 -2.24 -4.35 -23.27
C LYS A 189 -0.74 -4.12 -23.05
N PHE A 190 -0.34 -3.75 -21.83
CA PHE A 190 1.03 -3.40 -21.45
C PHE A 190 1.49 -4.11 -20.17
N THR A 191 2.70 -4.66 -20.23
CA THR A 191 3.50 -5.09 -19.08
C THR A 191 4.99 -4.97 -19.47
N GLU A 192 5.89 -4.70 -18.52
CA GLU A 192 7.33 -4.55 -18.77
C GLU A 192 7.66 -3.57 -19.92
N SER A 193 6.88 -2.49 -20.06
CA SER A 193 6.95 -1.52 -21.17
C SER A 193 6.66 -2.09 -22.57
N HIS A 194 6.30 -3.37 -22.69
CA HIS A 194 5.93 -4.02 -23.94
C HIS A 194 4.43 -3.90 -24.18
N GLY A 195 4.06 -3.13 -25.21
CA GLY A 195 2.68 -2.98 -25.65
C GLY A 195 2.33 -3.95 -26.78
N LYS A 196 1.21 -4.68 -26.65
CA LYS A 196 0.64 -5.52 -27.70
C LYS A 196 -0.80 -5.09 -27.97
N HIS A 197 -1.24 -5.14 -29.23
CA HIS A 197 -2.66 -4.98 -29.53
C HIS A 197 -3.45 -6.10 -28.86
N TYR A 198 -4.64 -5.77 -28.39
CA TYR A 198 -5.46 -6.67 -27.58
C TYR A 198 -6.94 -6.50 -27.90
N SER A 199 -7.41 -5.26 -28.02
CA SER A 199 -8.80 -4.94 -28.31
C SER A 199 -8.90 -3.65 -29.12
N GLU A 200 -10.14 -3.28 -29.45
CA GLU A 200 -10.45 -1.90 -29.83
C GLU A 200 -10.20 -0.92 -28.68
N ALA A 201 -10.06 0.35 -29.02
CA ALA A 201 -9.94 1.43 -28.04
C ALA A 201 -11.22 1.57 -27.19
N TYR A 202 -11.05 2.07 -25.98
CA TYR A 202 -12.15 2.53 -25.14
C TYR A 202 -12.09 4.05 -24.99
N VAL A 203 -13.26 4.65 -24.77
CA VAL A 203 -13.50 6.09 -24.84
C VAL A 203 -14.22 6.60 -23.58
N GLU A 204 -14.43 7.91 -23.51
CA GLU A 204 -15.27 8.54 -22.50
C GLU A 204 -16.68 7.91 -22.49
N GLY A 205 -17.21 7.69 -21.29
CA GLY A 205 -18.50 7.02 -21.05
C GLY A 205 -18.46 5.49 -21.00
N ASP A 206 -17.37 4.85 -21.45
CA ASP A 206 -17.21 3.41 -21.30
C ASP A 206 -17.00 3.03 -19.83
N THR A 207 -17.65 1.94 -19.40
CA THR A 207 -17.40 1.28 -18.12
C THR A 207 -16.66 -0.03 -18.39
N LEU A 208 -15.48 -0.15 -17.79
CA LEU A 208 -14.52 -1.22 -18.03
C LEU A 208 -14.44 -2.13 -16.82
N GLY A 209 -14.48 -3.44 -17.05
CA GLY A 209 -14.32 -4.46 -16.02
C GLY A 209 -12.91 -5.04 -16.01
N PHE A 210 -12.40 -5.35 -14.82
CA PHE A 210 -11.06 -5.87 -14.61
C PHE A 210 -11.13 -7.11 -13.73
N LEU A 211 -10.95 -8.28 -14.35
CA LEU A 211 -10.92 -9.57 -13.67
C LEU A 211 -9.46 -10.02 -13.46
N ILE A 212 -9.16 -10.59 -12.31
CA ILE A 212 -7.93 -11.33 -12.05
C ILE A 212 -8.25 -12.67 -11.39
N GLU A 213 -7.61 -13.71 -11.85
CA GLU A 213 -7.66 -15.05 -11.26
C GLU A 213 -6.27 -15.49 -10.85
N LEU A 214 -6.14 -15.80 -9.57
CA LEU A 214 -4.90 -16.16 -8.90
C LEU A 214 -5.08 -17.54 -8.24
N PRO A 215 -4.58 -18.62 -8.84
CA PRO A 215 -4.57 -19.93 -8.21
C PRO A 215 -3.86 -19.91 -6.85
N GLU A 216 -4.32 -20.76 -5.93
CA GLU A 216 -3.65 -20.95 -4.64
C GLU A 216 -2.43 -21.86 -4.80
N GLU A 217 -1.32 -21.48 -4.16
CA GLU A 217 -0.13 -22.29 -4.02
C GLU A 217 -0.07 -22.82 -2.59
N ALA A 218 -0.19 -24.14 -2.42
CA ALA A 218 -0.28 -24.77 -1.11
C ALA A 218 0.93 -24.52 -0.19
N SER A 219 2.07 -24.13 -0.75
CA SER A 219 3.30 -23.82 -0.02
C SER A 219 3.42 -22.36 0.45
N LEU A 220 2.52 -21.48 0.03
CA LEU A 220 2.57 -20.06 0.40
C LEU A 220 1.76 -19.78 1.66
N ASP A 221 2.34 -18.95 2.53
CA ASP A 221 1.60 -18.30 3.60
C ASP A 221 0.94 -17.02 3.04
N TYR A 222 -0.38 -16.95 3.17
CA TYR A 222 -1.18 -15.82 2.71
C TYR A 222 -1.53 -14.84 3.82
N LEU A 223 -1.08 -15.07 5.05
CA LEU A 223 -1.27 -14.12 6.15
C LEU A 223 -0.57 -12.79 5.86
N PRO A 224 -1.22 -11.65 6.12
CA PRO A 224 -0.61 -10.34 5.94
C PRO A 224 0.50 -10.11 6.96
N ASN A 225 1.45 -9.26 6.60
CA ASN A 225 2.50 -8.84 7.52
C ASN A 225 1.90 -7.97 8.64
N THR A 226 2.21 -8.29 9.89
CA THR A 226 1.74 -7.55 11.08
C THR A 226 2.51 -6.27 11.32
N PHE A 227 3.75 -6.19 10.83
CA PHE A 227 4.72 -5.12 11.10
C PHE A 227 5.01 -4.87 12.60
N LYS A 228 4.56 -5.75 13.50
CA LYS A 228 4.71 -5.59 14.97
C LYS A 228 6.16 -5.60 15.44
N ASP A 229 7.08 -6.11 14.61
CA ASP A 229 8.53 -6.10 14.80
C ASP A 229 9.20 -4.83 14.25
N ARG A 230 8.45 -3.94 13.59
CA ARG A 230 8.96 -2.71 12.97
C ARG A 230 8.90 -1.51 13.91
N PRO A 231 9.82 -0.55 13.74
CA PRO A 231 9.78 0.69 14.50
C PRO A 231 8.55 1.53 14.13
N LEU A 232 7.98 2.19 15.13
CA LEU A 232 6.94 3.19 14.96
C LEU A 232 7.54 4.59 14.90
N VAL A 233 7.09 5.39 13.95
CA VAL A 233 7.43 6.81 13.82
C VAL A 233 6.17 7.66 13.96
N LYS A 234 6.27 8.73 14.75
CA LYS A 234 5.20 9.72 14.87
C LYS A 234 5.32 10.77 13.78
N PHE A 235 4.29 10.90 12.96
CA PHE A 235 4.14 12.00 12.01
C PHE A 235 2.87 12.78 12.33
N LYS A 236 3.04 14.04 12.75
CA LYS A 236 1.98 14.85 13.35
C LYS A 236 1.33 14.11 14.52
N SER A 237 0.05 13.76 14.39
CA SER A 237 -0.76 13.14 15.43
C SER A 237 -0.96 11.63 15.21
N HIS A 238 -0.37 11.05 14.16
CA HIS A 238 -0.55 9.63 13.81
C HIS A 238 0.77 8.88 13.88
N LEU A 239 0.68 7.58 14.12
CA LEU A 239 1.82 6.65 14.16
C LEU A 239 1.84 5.81 12.90
N TYR A 240 3.04 5.54 12.40
CA TYR A 240 3.27 4.73 11.22
C TYR A 240 4.35 3.72 11.52
N TYR A 241 4.19 2.48 11.06
CA TYR A 241 5.33 1.58 10.92
C TYR A 241 6.24 2.09 9.80
N GLU A 242 7.54 2.09 10.06
CA GLU A 242 8.55 2.31 9.03
C GLU A 242 9.12 0.94 8.62
N ASP A 243 8.88 0.55 7.37
CA ASP A 243 9.40 -0.69 6.79
C ASP A 243 10.32 -0.37 5.61
N LYS A 244 11.34 -1.21 5.41
CA LYS A 244 12.32 -1.01 4.34
C LYS A 244 11.89 -1.75 3.09
N ASP A 245 11.91 -1.07 1.95
CA ASP A 245 11.64 -1.66 0.65
C ASP A 245 12.61 -2.79 0.34
N LYS A 246 12.06 -3.93 -0.07
CA LYS A 246 12.80 -5.14 -0.45
C LYS A 246 12.73 -5.39 -1.96
N ILE A 247 12.88 -4.34 -2.77
CA ILE A 247 12.72 -4.42 -4.24
C ILE A 247 13.66 -5.46 -4.84
N THR A 248 14.94 -5.47 -4.46
CA THR A 248 15.93 -6.43 -5.00
C THR A 248 15.59 -7.87 -4.66
N GLU A 249 15.14 -8.14 -3.43
CA GLU A 249 14.72 -9.47 -2.99
C GLU A 249 13.44 -9.90 -3.72
N THR A 250 12.48 -8.98 -3.83
CA THR A 250 11.23 -9.24 -4.55
C THR A 250 11.49 -9.59 -6.01
N LEU A 251 12.40 -8.87 -6.68
CA LEU A 251 12.80 -9.17 -8.06
C LEU A 251 13.46 -10.54 -8.19
N LYS A 252 14.24 -10.98 -7.19
CA LYS A 252 14.88 -12.31 -7.18
C LYS A 252 13.87 -13.43 -6.96
N ASN A 253 12.84 -13.17 -6.17
CA ASN A 253 11.80 -14.15 -5.82
C ASN A 253 10.62 -14.13 -6.81
N LEU A 254 10.66 -13.29 -7.86
CA LEU A 254 9.66 -13.29 -8.93
C LEU A 254 9.66 -14.65 -9.62
N HIS A 255 8.51 -15.31 -9.56
CA HIS A 255 8.23 -16.53 -10.29
C HIS A 255 6.83 -16.42 -10.88
N ILE A 256 6.59 -17.21 -11.92
CA ILE A 256 5.32 -17.26 -12.63
C ILE A 256 4.32 -18.10 -11.83
N LEU A 257 3.12 -17.58 -11.63
CA LEU A 257 1.99 -18.30 -11.06
C LEU A 257 1.23 -18.99 -12.19
N GLN A 258 1.47 -20.29 -12.38
CA GLN A 258 0.86 -21.07 -13.46
C GLN A 258 -0.67 -21.13 -13.32
N GLY A 259 -1.38 -20.91 -14.42
CA GLY A 259 -2.85 -20.91 -14.45
C GLY A 259 -3.50 -19.59 -13.99
N SER A 260 -2.70 -18.61 -13.59
CA SER A 260 -3.21 -17.25 -13.33
C SER A 260 -3.60 -16.55 -14.63
N ARG A 261 -4.62 -15.69 -14.57
CA ARG A 261 -5.04 -14.89 -15.73
C ARG A 261 -5.62 -13.54 -15.36
N ILE A 262 -5.54 -12.61 -16.32
CA ILE A 262 -6.21 -11.30 -16.27
C ILE A 262 -7.06 -11.18 -17.53
N GLU A 263 -8.30 -10.76 -17.35
CA GLU A 263 -9.27 -10.53 -18.40
C GLU A 263 -9.91 -9.15 -18.26
N PHE A 264 -10.10 -8.46 -19.38
CA PHE A 264 -10.70 -7.12 -19.39
C PHE A 264 -12.03 -7.12 -20.11
N PHE A 265 -12.97 -6.32 -19.62
CA PHE A 265 -14.33 -6.22 -20.12
C PHE A 265 -14.63 -4.80 -20.56
N LYS A 266 -15.34 -4.64 -21.68
CA LYS A 266 -15.86 -3.36 -22.14
C LYS A 266 -17.37 -3.41 -22.09
N ASN A 267 -17.98 -2.61 -21.22
CA ASN A 267 -19.44 -2.55 -21.07
C ASN A 267 -20.07 -3.94 -20.86
N GLY A 268 -19.50 -4.72 -19.93
CA GLY A 268 -19.91 -6.10 -19.62
C GLY A 268 -19.38 -7.17 -20.58
N GLN A 269 -18.91 -6.79 -21.78
CA GLN A 269 -18.45 -7.76 -22.78
C GLN A 269 -16.96 -8.05 -22.65
N SER A 270 -16.61 -9.33 -22.50
CA SER A 270 -15.22 -9.80 -22.50
C SER A 270 -14.48 -9.32 -23.75
N GLN A 271 -13.23 -8.86 -23.56
CA GLN A 271 -12.29 -8.55 -24.63
C GLN A 271 -11.24 -9.67 -24.83
N GLY A 272 -11.49 -10.85 -24.25
CA GLY A 272 -10.60 -12.00 -24.24
C GLY A 272 -9.55 -11.97 -23.12
N VAL A 273 -8.76 -13.02 -22.97
CA VAL A 273 -7.72 -13.06 -21.94
C VAL A 273 -6.57 -12.11 -22.30
N ALA A 274 -6.28 -11.16 -21.41
CA ALA A 274 -5.21 -10.18 -21.60
C ALA A 274 -3.85 -10.77 -21.23
N PHE A 275 -3.75 -11.42 -20.09
CA PHE A 275 -2.50 -12.01 -19.61
C PHE A 275 -2.77 -13.38 -19.01
N GLU A 276 -1.86 -14.29 -19.25
CA GLU A 276 -1.82 -15.63 -18.66
C GLU A 276 -0.47 -15.79 -17.98
N ASP A 277 -0.41 -16.63 -16.95
CA ASP A 277 0.82 -16.98 -16.26
C ASP A 277 1.58 -15.72 -15.79
N ILE A 278 0.88 -14.87 -15.05
CA ILE A 278 1.46 -13.65 -14.46
C ILE A 278 2.34 -13.99 -13.25
N TYR A 279 3.16 -13.06 -12.80
CA TYR A 279 4.02 -13.30 -11.64
C TYR A 279 3.21 -13.49 -10.34
N ALA A 280 3.61 -14.41 -9.48
CA ALA A 280 3.00 -14.58 -8.16
C ALA A 280 3.17 -13.31 -7.30
N GLY A 281 2.17 -13.05 -6.44
CA GLY A 281 2.18 -11.99 -5.44
C GLY A 281 0.84 -11.28 -5.27
N SER A 282 0.84 -10.23 -4.44
CA SER A 282 -0.36 -9.41 -4.17
C SER A 282 -0.57 -8.33 -5.23
N TYR A 283 -1.78 -8.27 -5.77
CA TYR A 283 -2.21 -7.32 -6.80
C TYR A 283 -3.27 -6.36 -6.26
N PHE A 284 -3.09 -5.09 -6.57
CA PHE A 284 -4.01 -4.01 -6.27
C PHE A 284 -4.68 -3.54 -7.57
N PRO A 285 -5.97 -3.19 -7.55
CA PRO A 285 -6.54 -2.31 -8.56
C PRO A 285 -5.67 -1.06 -8.70
N ALA A 286 -5.23 -0.77 -9.93
CA ALA A 286 -4.26 0.28 -10.20
C ALA A 286 -4.69 1.11 -11.41
N ILE A 287 -4.55 2.43 -11.26
CA ILE A 287 -5.01 3.41 -12.23
C ILE A 287 -3.86 4.34 -12.54
N SER A 288 -3.53 4.45 -13.83
CA SER A 288 -2.56 5.42 -14.30
C SER A 288 -3.16 6.36 -15.33
N ILE A 289 -2.95 7.65 -15.14
CA ILE A 289 -3.54 8.71 -15.95
C ILE A 289 -2.44 9.56 -16.57
N HIS A 290 -2.62 9.87 -17.85
CA HIS A 290 -1.85 10.86 -18.59
C HIS A 290 -2.73 12.04 -18.97
N LYS A 291 -2.26 13.25 -18.64
CA LYS A 291 -2.97 14.52 -18.73
C LYS A 291 -4.27 14.52 -17.92
N SER A 292 -5.20 15.41 -18.26
CA SER A 292 -6.41 15.71 -17.50
C SER A 292 -7.55 14.71 -17.69
N ALA A 293 -7.26 13.40 -17.81
CA ALA A 293 -8.34 12.41 -17.80
C ALA A 293 -8.89 12.26 -16.37
N THR A 294 -10.18 11.96 -16.26
CA THR A 294 -10.85 11.63 -15.00
C THR A 294 -11.49 10.26 -15.13
N VAL A 295 -11.28 9.40 -14.13
CA VAL A 295 -11.95 8.10 -14.04
C VAL A 295 -12.55 7.91 -12.66
N SER A 296 -13.69 7.22 -12.59
CA SER A 296 -14.30 6.75 -11.35
C SER A 296 -14.15 5.24 -11.23
N VAL A 297 -14.14 4.73 -10.00
CA VAL A 297 -13.90 3.32 -9.69
C VAL A 297 -15.05 2.78 -8.88
N ASN A 298 -15.48 1.58 -9.22
CA ASN A 298 -16.50 0.85 -8.51
C ASN A 298 -15.95 -0.51 -8.07
N PHE A 299 -15.73 -0.66 -6.77
CA PHE A 299 -15.27 -1.91 -6.15
C PHE A 299 -16.43 -2.85 -5.79
N GLY A 300 -17.68 -2.43 -6.03
CA GLY A 300 -18.91 -3.11 -5.63
C GLY A 300 -19.50 -2.56 -4.32
N PRO A 301 -20.64 -3.10 -3.87
CA PRO A 301 -21.37 -4.25 -4.45
C PRO A 301 -22.20 -3.91 -5.69
N ALA A 302 -22.52 -2.63 -5.92
CA ALA A 302 -23.43 -2.19 -6.97
C ALA A 302 -22.72 -2.04 -8.33
N PHE A 303 -22.39 -3.16 -8.98
CA PHE A 303 -21.77 -3.17 -10.30
C PHE A 303 -22.75 -2.78 -11.42
N LYS A 304 -22.24 -2.16 -12.49
CA LYS A 304 -23.02 -1.88 -13.69
C LYS A 304 -23.25 -3.14 -14.52
N TYR A 305 -22.29 -4.05 -14.51
CA TYR A 305 -22.34 -5.34 -15.20
C TYR A 305 -22.11 -6.50 -14.23
N PRO A 306 -23.05 -6.77 -13.30
CA PRO A 306 -22.90 -7.80 -12.28
C PRO A 306 -22.85 -9.23 -12.85
N GLU A 307 -23.32 -9.44 -14.09
CA GLU A 307 -23.29 -10.73 -14.78
C GLU A 307 -21.87 -11.32 -14.88
N VAL A 308 -20.85 -10.47 -15.01
CA VAL A 308 -19.44 -10.89 -15.09
C VAL A 308 -19.03 -11.66 -13.83
N LEU A 309 -19.49 -11.23 -12.65
CA LEU A 309 -19.17 -11.91 -11.40
C LEU A 309 -19.78 -13.31 -11.36
N VAL A 310 -21.02 -13.47 -11.85
CA VAL A 310 -21.73 -14.75 -11.86
C VAL A 310 -21.08 -15.73 -12.85
N GLU A 311 -20.80 -15.27 -14.07
CA GLU A 311 -20.22 -16.10 -15.12
C GLU A 311 -18.83 -16.61 -14.77
N HIS A 312 -18.01 -15.76 -14.12
CA HIS A 312 -16.64 -16.11 -13.73
C HIS A 312 -16.51 -16.61 -12.29
N LYS A 313 -17.61 -16.71 -11.54
CA LYS A 313 -17.62 -17.02 -10.10
C LYS A 313 -16.64 -16.13 -9.31
N ALA A 314 -16.61 -14.85 -9.66
CA ALA A 314 -15.69 -13.87 -9.11
C ALA A 314 -16.31 -13.14 -7.91
N LYS A 315 -15.47 -12.70 -6.99
CA LYS A 315 -15.84 -11.79 -5.89
C LYS A 315 -15.63 -10.34 -6.31
N GLY A 316 -16.44 -9.44 -5.78
CA GLY A 316 -16.19 -8.01 -5.94
C GLY A 316 -15.06 -7.58 -5.02
N MET A 317 -14.26 -6.57 -5.42
CA MET A 317 -13.20 -6.07 -4.55
C MET A 317 -13.70 -5.64 -3.16
N HIS A 318 -14.94 -5.15 -3.02
CA HIS A 318 -15.55 -4.81 -1.73
C HIS A 318 -15.58 -5.99 -0.73
N ASP A 319 -15.71 -7.24 -1.20
CA ASP A 319 -15.68 -8.43 -0.34
C ASP A 319 -14.31 -8.64 0.32
N ARG A 320 -13.25 -8.05 -0.25
CA ARG A 320 -11.87 -8.18 0.27
C ARG A 320 -11.69 -7.52 1.64
N VAL A 321 -12.56 -6.58 2.01
CA VAL A 321 -12.50 -5.86 3.30
C VAL A 321 -12.61 -6.85 4.47
N GLU A 322 -13.66 -7.68 4.48
CA GLU A 322 -13.91 -8.63 5.57
C GLU A 322 -12.83 -9.72 5.62
N GLU A 323 -12.40 -10.21 4.45
CA GLU A 323 -11.32 -11.21 4.40
C GLU A 323 -10.01 -10.65 4.95
N LEU A 324 -9.62 -9.42 4.55
CA LEU A 324 -8.38 -8.81 5.01
C LEU A 324 -8.43 -8.48 6.51
N ILE A 325 -9.56 -7.98 7.03
CA ILE A 325 -9.73 -7.73 8.48
C ILE A 325 -9.56 -9.04 9.26
N THR A 326 -10.16 -10.12 8.79
CA THR A 326 -10.08 -11.44 9.44
C THR A 326 -8.65 -11.98 9.39
N GLU A 327 -8.00 -11.94 8.22
CA GLU A 327 -6.62 -12.38 8.04
C GLU A 327 -5.64 -11.56 8.88
N GLN A 328 -5.81 -10.22 8.94
CA GLN A 328 -4.95 -9.35 9.76
C GLN A 328 -5.13 -9.64 11.24
N CYS A 329 -6.37 -9.82 11.72
CA CYS A 329 -6.64 -10.19 13.11
C CYS A 329 -5.98 -11.52 13.49
N LEU A 330 -6.06 -12.52 12.59
CA LEU A 330 -5.41 -13.81 12.78
C LEU A 330 -3.89 -13.68 12.80
N ALA A 331 -3.30 -12.94 11.86
CA ALA A 331 -1.86 -12.71 11.80
C ALA A 331 -1.34 -11.99 13.06
N ASP A 332 -2.05 -10.96 13.51
CA ASP A 332 -1.70 -10.21 14.72
C ASP A 332 -1.78 -11.11 15.96
N THR A 333 -2.83 -11.93 16.08
CA THR A 333 -3.00 -12.89 17.19
C THR A 333 -1.91 -13.95 17.21
N LEU A 334 -1.57 -14.50 16.03
CA LEU A 334 -0.52 -15.49 15.89
C LEU A 334 0.83 -14.90 16.34
N TYR A 335 1.16 -13.69 15.86
CA TYR A 335 2.40 -13.01 16.24
C TYR A 335 2.51 -12.83 17.76
N LEU A 336 1.45 -12.34 18.40
CA LEU A 336 1.44 -12.13 19.86
C LEU A 336 1.60 -13.45 20.62
N THR A 337 0.98 -14.52 20.13
CA THR A 337 1.05 -15.86 20.74
C THR A 337 2.45 -16.47 20.59
N GLU A 338 3.06 -16.40 19.41
CA GLU A 338 4.40 -16.93 19.14
C GLU A 338 5.51 -16.23 19.94
N HIS A 339 5.27 -14.97 20.32
CA HIS A 339 6.20 -14.14 21.08
C HIS A 339 5.83 -14.02 22.56
N ASP A 340 4.86 -14.81 23.03
CA ASP A 340 4.43 -14.79 24.43
C ASP A 340 5.62 -15.03 25.38
N GLY A 341 5.63 -14.30 26.49
CA GLY A 341 6.74 -14.25 27.46
C GLY A 341 8.02 -13.51 27.00
N ARG A 342 8.19 -13.23 25.69
CA ARG A 342 9.30 -12.44 25.13
C ARG A 342 8.94 -10.96 24.95
N LEU A 343 7.67 -10.66 24.68
CA LEU A 343 7.15 -9.29 24.63
C LEU A 343 7.16 -8.71 26.04
N ARG A 344 7.99 -7.69 26.28
CA ARG A 344 8.03 -7.02 27.58
C ARG A 344 8.38 -5.55 27.43
N LEU A 345 7.84 -4.74 28.32
CA LEU A 345 8.11 -3.31 28.39
C LEU A 345 9.52 -3.03 28.95
N ASP A 346 10.09 -3.88 29.80
CA ASP A 346 11.40 -3.70 30.44
C ASP A 346 12.61 -4.03 29.52
N ASN A 347 12.44 -4.89 28.52
CA ASN A 347 13.52 -5.41 27.66
C ASN A 347 14.06 -4.44 26.58
N MET A 348 13.54 -3.21 26.48
CA MET A 348 13.97 -2.24 25.44
C MET A 348 15.10 -1.31 25.88
N GLY A 349 15.72 -1.59 27.04
CA GLY A 349 16.88 -0.88 27.55
C GLY A 349 18.11 -1.77 27.62
N LEU A 350 18.83 -1.93 26.51
CA LEU A 350 20.26 -2.24 26.44
C LEU A 350 20.84 -1.81 25.09
#